data_AF-A0A0P6X941-F1
#
_entry.id   AF-A0A0P6X941-F1
#
_cell.length_a   1.000
_cell.length_b   1.000
_cell.length_c   1.000
_cell.angle_alpha   90.00
_cell.angle_beta   90.00
_cell.angle_gamma   90.00
#
_symmetry.space_group_name_H-M   'P 1'
#
loop_
_entity.id
_entity.type
_entity.pdbx_description
1 polymer ?
#
loop_
_entity_poly.entity_id
_entity_poly.type
_entity_poly.pdbx_seq_one_letter_code
_entity_poly.pdbx_strand_id
1 'polypeptide(L)'
;MPKSQEQEVRKVYIYSRVAELEKFAVKDGAIMAYSGHVNQQADAYIRENFYHWFVMIPGEDITKGFHTEDEFNRYIETIGIQDPDWQTPDDAFDTFLKTGCLDWFPDCK
;
A
#
# COMPACT_ATOMS: atom_id res chain seq x y z
N MET A 1 2.90 -11.74 24.16
CA MET A 1 3.12 -10.32 24.52
C MET A 1 1.87 -9.75 25.17
N PRO A 2 1.94 -8.67 25.97
CA PRO A 2 0.76 -7.94 26.40
C PRO A 2 0.03 -7.35 25.19
N LYS A 3 -1.30 -7.47 25.12
CA LYS A 3 -2.12 -7.02 23.98
C LYS A 3 -1.93 -5.54 23.60
N SER A 4 -1.56 -4.69 24.57
CA SER A 4 -1.30 -3.27 24.35
C SER A 4 -0.02 -3.03 23.53
N GLN A 5 1.01 -3.84 23.74
CA GLN A 5 2.26 -3.74 22.98
C GLN A 5 2.11 -4.29 21.56
N GLU A 6 1.26 -5.30 21.33
CA GLU A 6 0.93 -5.76 19.97
C GLU A 6 0.21 -4.68 19.14
N GLN A 7 -0.69 -3.90 19.75
CA GLN A 7 -1.37 -2.81 19.07
C GLN A 7 -0.46 -1.61 18.76
N GLU A 8 0.42 -1.24 19.68
CA GLU A 8 1.39 -0.16 19.44
C GLU A 8 2.45 -0.57 18.40
N VAL A 9 2.96 -1.80 18.47
CA VAL A 9 3.88 -2.35 17.45
C VAL A 9 3.19 -2.38 16.08
N ARG A 10 1.93 -2.81 15.98
CA ARG A 10 1.17 -2.78 14.72
C ARG A 10 1.06 -1.36 14.15
N LYS A 11 0.75 -0.35 14.97
CA LYS A 11 0.64 1.04 14.50
C LYS A 11 1.97 1.61 14.02
N VAL A 12 3.09 1.36 14.71
CA VAL A 12 4.39 1.89 14.29
C VAL A 12 4.91 1.23 13.00
N TYR A 13 4.61 -0.04 12.77
CA TYR A 13 5.08 -0.77 11.59
C TYR A 13 4.28 -0.51 10.32
N ILE A 14 2.96 -0.27 10.40
CA ILE A 14 2.15 0.06 9.22
C ILE A 14 2.55 1.42 8.63
N TYR A 15 2.86 2.41 9.47
CA TYR A 15 3.09 3.79 9.02
C TYR A 15 4.54 4.11 8.65
N SER A 16 5.54 3.31 9.05
CA SER A 16 6.92 3.78 8.93
C SER A 16 7.60 3.46 7.58
N ARG A 17 7.31 2.36 6.89
CA ARG A 17 8.04 1.99 5.65
C ARG A 17 7.26 0.98 4.80
N VAL A 18 6.49 1.42 3.80
CA VAL A 18 6.38 0.57 2.59
C VAL A 18 7.74 0.64 1.91
N ALA A 19 8.69 -0.13 2.44
CA ALA A 19 10.04 -0.22 1.89
C ALA A 19 9.96 -1.02 0.59
N GLU A 20 10.75 -0.61 -0.40
CA GLU A 20 10.83 -1.28 -1.71
C GLU A 20 9.42 -1.51 -2.29
N LEU A 21 8.65 -0.41 -2.42
CA LEU A 21 7.36 -0.42 -3.11
C LEU A 21 7.58 -0.90 -4.55
N GLU A 22 7.08 -2.08 -4.86
CA GLU A 22 7.29 -2.69 -6.18
C GLU A 22 6.28 -2.15 -7.20
N LYS A 23 5.01 -2.05 -6.79
CA LYS A 23 3.94 -1.49 -7.60
C LYS A 23 2.87 -0.81 -6.76
N PHE A 24 2.23 0.18 -7.35
CA PHE A 24 1.10 0.88 -6.76
C PHE A 24 0.09 1.30 -7.82
N ALA A 25 -1.12 1.60 -7.39
CA ALA A 25 -2.18 2.18 -8.19
C ALA A 25 -2.90 3.24 -7.38
N VAL A 26 -3.38 4.29 -8.03
CA VAL A 26 -4.24 5.30 -7.40
C VAL A 26 -5.52 5.38 -8.21
N LYS A 27 -6.65 5.10 -7.55
CA LYS A 27 -7.97 5.08 -8.20
C LYS A 27 -9.02 5.52 -7.20
N ASP A 28 -9.87 6.44 -7.61
CA ASP A 28 -10.99 6.97 -6.80
C ASP A 28 -10.55 7.45 -5.39
N GLY A 29 -9.35 8.03 -5.28
CA GLY A 29 -8.79 8.51 -4.02
C GLY A 29 -8.21 7.43 -3.11
N ALA A 30 -8.32 6.15 -3.49
CA ALA A 30 -7.65 5.04 -2.84
C ALA A 30 -6.26 4.82 -3.43
N ILE A 31 -5.28 4.61 -2.55
CA ILE A 31 -3.91 4.22 -2.90
C ILE A 31 -3.79 2.73 -2.59
N MET A 32 -3.49 1.94 -3.60
CA MET A 32 -3.21 0.51 -3.49
C MET A 32 -1.73 0.28 -3.72
N ALA A 33 -1.11 -0.56 -2.90
CA ALA A 33 0.33 -0.75 -2.94
C ALA A 33 0.70 -2.21 -2.67
N TYR A 34 1.78 -2.66 -3.30
CA TYR A 34 2.41 -3.94 -3.06
C TYR A 34 3.90 -3.78 -2.75
N SER A 35 4.37 -4.47 -1.72
CA SER A 35 5.78 -4.60 -1.38
C SER A 35 6.08 -6.05 -1.02
N GLY A 36 7.00 -6.67 -1.76
CA GLY A 36 7.57 -7.97 -1.41
C GLY A 36 8.66 -7.88 -0.34
N HIS A 37 8.99 -6.68 0.15
CA HIS A 37 10.07 -6.50 1.11
C HIS A 37 9.75 -7.17 2.45
N VAL A 38 10.68 -7.99 2.91
CA VAL A 38 10.68 -8.50 4.28
C VAL A 38 12.03 -8.22 4.89
N ASN A 39 12.05 -7.45 5.98
CA ASN A 39 13.28 -7.19 6.71
C ASN A 39 13.82 -8.50 7.31
N GLN A 40 14.88 -9.04 6.70
CA GLN A 40 15.51 -10.30 7.09
C GLN A 40 16.05 -10.29 8.53
N GLN A 41 16.36 -9.12 9.07
CA GLN A 41 16.85 -8.93 10.44
C GLN A 41 15.71 -8.81 11.47
N ALA A 42 14.45 -8.76 11.04
CA ALA A 42 13.30 -8.77 11.93
C ALA A 42 13.10 -10.15 12.58
N ASP A 43 12.34 -10.15 13.68
CA ASP A 43 11.92 -11.38 14.35
C ASP A 43 11.19 -12.33 13.38
N ALA A 44 11.32 -13.64 13.59
CA ALA A 44 10.72 -14.66 12.73
C ALA A 44 9.21 -14.47 12.57
N TYR A 45 8.51 -14.12 13.67
CA TYR A 45 7.08 -13.86 13.63
C TYR A 45 6.74 -12.68 12.70
N ILE A 46 7.55 -11.62 12.71
CA ILE A 46 7.33 -10.44 11.85
C ILE A 46 7.56 -10.80 10.39
N ARG A 47 8.59 -11.60 10.10
CA ARG A 47 8.88 -12.03 8.72
C ARG A 47 7.79 -12.91 8.13
N GLU A 48 7.23 -13.80 8.94
CA GLU A 48 6.17 -14.73 8.53
C GLU A 48 4.79 -14.06 8.44
N ASN A 49 4.58 -12.96 9.15
CA ASN A 49 3.28 -12.26 9.24
C ASN A 49 3.35 -10.84 8.68
N PHE A 50 4.27 -10.57 7.74
CA PHE A 50 4.30 -9.28 7.07
C PHE A 50 3.10 -9.15 6.12
N TYR A 51 2.51 -7.95 6.05
CA TYR A 51 1.49 -7.64 5.05
C TYR A 51 2.19 -7.15 3.79
N HIS A 52 1.84 -7.71 2.64
CA HIS A 52 2.46 -7.34 1.37
C HIS A 52 1.61 -6.39 0.55
N TRP A 53 0.30 -6.44 0.76
CA TRP A 53 -0.68 -5.67 0.03
C TRP A 53 -1.33 -4.65 0.94
N PHE A 54 -1.49 -3.42 0.45
CA PHE A 54 -1.98 -2.32 1.24
C PHE A 54 -3.04 -1.54 0.48
N VAL A 55 -4.05 -1.07 1.22
CA VAL A 55 -5.00 -0.05 0.76
C VAL A 55 -5.03 1.08 1.75
N MET A 56 -4.87 2.30 1.24
CA MET A 56 -4.97 3.55 2.00
C MET A 56 -6.02 4.45 1.35
N ILE A 57 -7.01 4.90 2.12
CA ILE A 57 -8.02 5.88 1.69
C ILE A 57 -7.90 7.08 2.63
N PRO A 58 -7.10 8.11 2.26
CA PRO A 58 -6.81 9.23 3.16
C PRO A 58 -8.06 9.98 3.64
N GLY A 59 -9.09 10.09 2.79
CA GLY A 59 -10.36 10.73 3.13
C GLY A 59 -11.21 9.99 4.16
N GLU A 60 -10.93 8.71 4.41
CA GLU A 60 -11.70 7.84 5.31
C GLU A 60 -10.87 7.34 6.52
N ASP A 61 -9.61 7.76 6.63
CA ASP A 61 -8.61 7.26 7.61
C ASP A 61 -8.50 5.71 7.60
N ILE A 62 -8.72 5.10 6.44
CA ILE A 62 -8.62 3.66 6.26
C ILE A 62 -7.20 3.33 5.81
N THR A 63 -6.51 2.53 6.61
CA THR A 63 -5.27 1.84 6.22
C THR A 63 -5.43 0.36 6.53
N LYS A 64 -5.40 -0.49 5.51
CA LYS A 64 -5.53 -1.96 5.66
C LYS A 64 -4.40 -2.67 4.94
N GLY A 65 -3.86 -3.70 5.60
CA GLY A 65 -2.86 -4.61 5.05
C GLY A 65 -3.44 -6.01 4.85
N PHE A 66 -2.96 -6.72 3.84
CA PHE A 66 -3.36 -8.08 3.50
C PHE A 66 -2.13 -8.95 3.25
N HIS A 67 -2.24 -10.23 3.62
CA HIS A 67 -1.15 -11.19 3.42
C HIS A 67 -1.15 -11.74 1.99
N THR A 68 -2.34 -11.85 1.39
CA THR A 68 -2.52 -12.44 0.07
C THR A 68 -3.15 -11.46 -0.90
N GLU A 69 -2.85 -11.63 -2.18
CA GLU A 69 -3.45 -10.85 -3.27
C GLU A 69 -4.97 -11.09 -3.35
N ASP A 70 -5.44 -12.32 -3.10
CA ASP A 70 -6.87 -12.67 -3.12
C ASP A 70 -7.69 -11.95 -2.03
N GLU A 71 -7.13 -11.79 -0.83
CA GLU A 71 -7.78 -11.01 0.24
C GLU A 71 -7.83 -9.53 -0.12
N PHE A 72 -6.74 -9.00 -0.68
CA PHE A 72 -6.65 -7.64 -1.16
C PHE A 72 -7.65 -7.37 -2.28
N ASN A 73 -7.70 -8.23 -3.31
CA ASN A 73 -8.59 -8.11 -4.47
C ASN A 73 -10.06 -8.12 -4.04
N ARG A 74 -10.45 -9.07 -3.19
CA ARG A 74 -11.82 -9.10 -2.63
C ARG A 74 -12.15 -7.82 -1.89
N TYR A 75 -11.19 -7.23 -1.18
CA TYR A 75 -11.43 -5.97 -0.47
C TYR A 75 -11.61 -4.79 -1.42
N ILE A 76 -10.72 -4.61 -2.40
CA ILE A 76 -10.82 -3.48 -3.34
C ILE A 76 -12.11 -3.54 -4.17
N GLU A 77 -12.60 -4.74 -4.49
CA GLU A 77 -13.91 -4.92 -5.12
C GLU A 77 -15.05 -4.40 -4.24
N THR A 78 -14.98 -4.60 -2.91
CA THR A 78 -16.03 -4.12 -2.00
C THR A 78 -16.11 -2.60 -1.89
N ILE A 79 -15.02 -1.91 -2.22
CA ILE A 79 -14.96 -0.44 -2.31
C ILE A 79 -15.14 0.06 -3.76
N GLY A 80 -15.55 -0.82 -4.69
CA GLY A 80 -15.90 -0.45 -6.06
C GLY A 80 -14.72 -0.37 -7.02
N ILE A 81 -13.52 -0.77 -6.62
CA ILE A 81 -12.33 -0.75 -7.46
C ILE A 81 -12.15 -2.11 -8.11
N GLN A 82 -12.23 -2.12 -9.44
CA GLN A 82 -11.89 -3.25 -10.30
C GLN A 82 -10.71 -2.87 -11.18
N ASP A 83 -9.83 -3.84 -11.47
CA ASP A 83 -8.66 -3.68 -12.35
C ASP A 83 -7.87 -2.39 -12.08
N PRO A 84 -7.13 -2.31 -10.96
CA PRO A 84 -6.26 -1.16 -10.68
C PRO A 84 -5.20 -1.01 -11.77
N ASP A 85 -4.94 0.22 -12.20
CA ASP A 85 -3.86 0.53 -13.13
C ASP A 85 -2.53 0.54 -12.38
N TRP A 86 -1.90 -0.62 -12.31
CA TRP A 86 -0.65 -0.83 -11.58
C TRP A 86 0.53 -0.24 -12.34
N GLN A 87 1.35 0.51 -11.63
CA GLN A 87 2.61 1.07 -12.14
C GLN A 87 3.71 0.92 -11.09
N THR A 88 4.96 1.01 -11.55
CA THR A 88 6.11 1.11 -10.64
C THR A 88 6.34 2.57 -10.21
N PRO A 89 7.04 2.81 -9.08
CA PRO A 89 7.47 4.15 -8.70
C PRO A 89 8.29 4.86 -9.79
N ASP A 90 9.13 4.12 -10.51
CA ASP A 90 9.96 4.66 -11.57
C ASP A 90 9.12 5.09 -12.78
N ASP A 91 8.13 4.30 -13.20
CA ASP A 91 7.22 4.65 -14.31
C ASP A 91 6.40 5.91 -14.00
N ALA A 92 5.90 6.02 -12.76
CA ALA A 92 5.18 7.20 -12.30
C ALA A 92 6.10 8.44 -12.29
N PHE A 93 7.33 8.28 -11.80
CA PHE A 93 8.30 9.37 -11.76
C PHE A 93 8.68 9.83 -13.17
N ASP A 94 8.94 8.91 -14.09
CA ASP A 94 9.22 9.21 -15.50
C ASP A 94 8.06 9.92 -16.18
N THR A 95 6.83 9.51 -15.90
CA THR A 95 5.61 10.16 -16.40
C THR A 95 5.51 11.59 -15.88
N PHE A 96 5.76 11.78 -14.59
CA PHE A 96 5.77 13.10 -13.97
C PHE A 96 6.86 14.00 -14.55
N LEU A 97 8.07 13.51 -14.78
CA LEU A 97 9.15 14.30 -15.40
C LEU A 97 8.80 14.76 -16.83
N LYS A 98 8.06 13.95 -17.59
CA LYS A 98 7.66 14.26 -18.96
C LYS A 98 6.49 15.23 -19.03
N THR A 99 5.50 15.06 -18.16
CA THR A 99 4.20 15.74 -18.27
C THR A 99 4.01 16.83 -17.22
N GLY A 100 4.85 16.85 -16.18
CA GLY A 100 4.65 17.66 -14.98
C GLY A 100 3.46 17.22 -14.13
N CYS A 101 2.90 16.04 -14.42
CA CYS A 101 1.53 15.70 -14.04
C CYS A 101 1.32 14.19 -13.87
N LEU A 102 0.35 13.82 -13.04
CA LEU A 102 -0.09 12.44 -12.82
C LEU A 102 -1.61 12.45 -12.70
N ASP A 103 -2.29 11.42 -13.22
CA ASP A 103 -3.75 11.39 -13.34
C ASP A 103 -4.49 11.54 -11.99
N TRP A 104 -3.83 11.17 -10.90
CA TRP A 104 -4.37 11.29 -9.55
C TRP A 104 -4.04 12.62 -8.85
N PHE A 105 -3.36 13.56 -9.52
CA PHE A 105 -3.21 14.92 -9.00
C PHE A 105 -4.47 15.73 -9.32
N PRO A 106 -5.11 16.36 -8.32
CA PRO A 106 -6.39 17.05 -8.54
C PRO A 106 -6.29 18.29 -9.44
N ASP A 107 -5.12 18.90 -9.53
CA ASP A 107 -4.87 20.13 -10.29
C ASP A 107 -4.23 19.87 -11.67
N CYS A 108 -4.17 18.60 -12.06
CA CYS A 108 -3.67 18.15 -13.34
C CYS A 108 -4.77 18.17 -14.40
N LYS A 109 -4.49 18.76 -15.58
CA LYS A 109 -5.41 18.84 -16.73
C LYS A 109 -4.69 18.57 -18.03
#